data_AF-A0A1J4YWK5-F1
#
_entry.id   AF-A0A1J4YWK5-F1
#
_cell.length_a   1.000
_cell.length_b   1.000
_cell.length_c   1.000
_cell.angle_alpha   90.00
_cell.angle_beta   90.00
_cell.angle_gamma   90.00
#
_symmetry.space_group_name_H-M   'P 1'
#
loop_
_entity.id
_entity.type
_entity.pdbx_description
1 polymer ?
#
loop_
_entity_poly.entity_id
_entity_poly.type
_entity_poly.pdbx_seq_one_letter_code
_entity_poly.pdbx_strand_id
1 'polypeptide(L)' 'MAEKVAKAGVKKVGGYLYFVDKQGDVSRAKMARGGKKGGKKEKIAKVGVKKAKGYLYFVDKKGDISRAKMVRR' A
#
# COMPACT_ATOMS: atom_id res chain seq x y z
N MET A 1 -4.39 13.99 -9.12
CA MET A 1 -4.85 12.74 -9.77
C MET A 1 -3.86 11.63 -9.43
N ALA A 2 -4.33 10.40 -9.21
CA ALA A 2 -3.46 9.25 -8.95
C ALA A 2 -3.24 8.45 -10.25
N GLU A 3 -2.04 7.91 -10.41
CA GLU A 3 -1.61 7.14 -11.57
C GLU A 3 -1.31 5.70 -11.15
N LYS A 4 -1.84 4.72 -11.88
CA LYS A 4 -1.48 3.31 -11.68
C LYS A 4 -0.08 3.06 -12.24
N VAL A 5 0.80 2.48 -11.43
CA VAL A 5 2.20 2.22 -11.82
C VAL A 5 2.54 0.74 -11.92
N ALA A 6 1.77 -0.13 -11.26
CA ALA A 6 1.93 -1.57 -11.41
C ALA A 6 0.63 -2.31 -11.07
N LYS A 7 0.37 -3.41 -11.79
CA LYS A 7 -0.70 -4.35 -11.46
C LYS A 7 -0.22 -5.26 -10.32
N ALA A 8 -1.02 -5.36 -9.27
CA ALA A 8 -0.74 -6.26 -8.14
C ALA A 8 -1.89 -7.26 -7.91
N GLY A 9 -3.12 -6.93 -8.33
CA GLY A 9 -4.26 -7.86 -8.27
C GLY A 9 -4.66 -8.26 -6.85
N VAL A 10 -4.36 -7.43 -5.85
CA VAL A 10 -4.57 -7.77 -4.44
C VAL A 10 -6.05 -7.61 -4.06
N LYS A 11 -6.66 -8.71 -3.57
CA LYS A 11 -8.00 -8.66 -2.97
C LYS A 11 -7.91 -8.13 -1.54
N LYS A 12 -8.55 -6.99 -1.28
CA LYS A 12 -8.59 -6.39 0.05
C LYS A 12 -9.62 -7.09 0.93
N VAL A 13 -9.15 -7.59 2.06
CA VAL A 13 -9.98 -8.16 3.14
C VAL A 13 -10.16 -7.12 4.24
N GLY A 14 -11.39 -7.01 4.77
CA GLY A 14 -11.71 -6.15 5.89
C GLY A 14 -10.86 -6.46 7.14
N GLY A 15 -10.56 -5.42 7.92
CA GLY A 15 -9.74 -5.56 9.14
C GLY A 15 -8.23 -5.43 8.93
N TYR A 16 -7.77 -5.25 7.68
CA TYR A 16 -6.37 -5.05 7.34
C TYR A 16 -6.11 -3.69 6.69
N LEU A 17 -4.95 -3.12 6.99
CA LEU A 17 -4.36 -2.01 6.25
C LEU A 17 -3.47 -2.58 5.14
N TYR A 18 -3.62 -2.06 3.92
CA TYR A 18 -2.82 -2.45 2.75
C TYR A 18 -1.95 -1.28 2.31
N PHE A 19 -0.66 -1.53 2.10
CA PHE A 19 0.30 -0.49 1.78
C PHE A 19 1.45 -1.02 0.93
N VAL A 20 2.16 -0.09 0.28
CA VAL A 20 3.37 -0.40 -0.48
C VAL A 20 4.56 -0.24 0.46
N ASP A 21 5.32 -1.31 0.69
CA ASP A 21 6.44 -1.32 1.64
C ASP A 21 7.70 -0.60 1.08
N LYS A 22 8.81 -0.67 1.82
CA LYS A 22 10.08 -0.02 1.42
C LYS A 22 10.71 -0.68 0.18
N GLN A 23 10.40 -1.94 -0.10
CA GLN A 23 10.92 -2.70 -1.24
C GLN A 23 10.05 -2.49 -2.49
N GLY A 24 8.94 -1.78 -2.38
CA GLY A 24 8.01 -1.56 -3.49
C GLY A 24 7.00 -2.68 -3.68
N ASP A 25 6.84 -3.53 -2.66
CA ASP A 25 5.93 -4.67 -2.65
C ASP A 25 4.63 -4.33 -1.92
N VAL A 26 3.57 -5.11 -2.18
CA VAL A 26 2.32 -4.97 -1.43
C VAL A 26 2.39 -5.79 -0.15
N SER A 27 2.21 -5.10 0.97
CA SER A 27 2.12 -5.68 2.29
C SER A 27 0.79 -5.32 2.96
N ARG A 28 0.36 -6.15 3.91
CA ARG A 28 -0.78 -5.88 4.78
C ARG A 28 -0.43 -6.03 6.25
N ALA A 29 -1.20 -5.39 7.12
CA ALA A 29 -1.12 -5.58 8.57
C ALA A 29 -2.52 -5.47 9.19
N LYS A 30 -2.79 -6.23 10.26
CA LYS A 30 -4.08 -6.10 10.98
C LYS A 30 -4.17 -4.68 11.57
N MET A 31 -5.30 -4.00 11.35
CA MET A 31 -5.48 -2.63 11.83
C MET A 31 -5.52 -2.57 13.35
N ALA A 32 -4.83 -1.57 13.92
CA ALA A 32 -5.04 -1.17 15.31
C ALA A 32 -6.45 -0.55 15.43
N ARG A 33 -7.27 -1.05 16.37
CA ARG A 33 -8.63 -0.55 16.63
C ARG A 33 -8.90 -0.60 18.13
N GLY A 34 -9.60 0.41 18.66
CA GLY A 34 -10.03 0.44 20.07
C GLY A 34 -8.90 0.26 21.08
N GLY A 35 -7.78 0.98 20.89
CA GLY A 35 -6.60 0.89 21.77
C GLY A 35 -5.75 -0.38 21.61
N LYS A 36 -6.18 -1.36 20.79
CA LYS A 36 -5.41 -2.58 20.55
C LYS A 36 -4.28 -2.33 19.55
N LYS A 37 -3.12 -2.94 19.81
CA LYS A 37 -1.97 -2.92 18.89
C LYS A 37 -2.33 -3.57 17.55
N GLY A 38 -1.78 -3.02 16.47
CA GLY A 38 -1.88 -3.60 15.14
C GLY A 38 -1.12 -4.92 15.02
N GLY A 39 -1.36 -5.64 13.93
CA GLY A 39 -0.67 -6.90 13.63
C GLY A 39 0.71 -6.68 13.02
N LYS A 40 1.51 -7.77 12.99
CA LYS A 40 2.76 -7.79 12.21
C LYS A 40 2.45 -7.58 10.73
N LYS A 41 3.39 -6.93 10.03
CA LYS A 41 3.33 -6.78 8.57
C LYS A 41 3.55 -8.13 7.89
N GLU A 42 2.77 -8.40 6.86
CA GLU A 42 2.85 -9.58 6.02
C GLU A 42 2.93 -9.13 4.56
N LYS A 43 3.92 -9.61 3.82
CA LYS A 43 4.03 -9.36 2.39
C LYS A 43 3.11 -10.33 1.64
N ILE A 44 2.28 -9.81 0.76
CA ILE A 44 1.26 -10.60 0.05
C ILE A 44 1.41 -10.57 -1.46
N ALA A 45 2.14 -9.59 -2.01
CA ALA A 45 2.51 -9.58 -3.42
C ALA A 45 3.88 -8.94 -3.61
N LYS A 46 4.76 -9.64 -4.33
CA LYS A 46 6.08 -9.14 -4.72
C LYS A 46 5.97 -8.47 -6.09
N VAL A 47 6.20 -7.18 -6.15
CA VAL A 47 6.03 -6.34 -7.35
C VAL A 47 7.29 -5.52 -7.65
N GLY A 48 8.00 -5.04 -6.61
CA GLY A 48 9.29 -4.35 -6.78
C GLY A 48 9.20 -2.95 -7.38
N VAL A 49 8.15 -2.18 -7.09
CA VAL A 49 7.97 -0.83 -7.65
C VAL A 49 9.03 0.13 -7.11
N LYS A 50 9.79 0.77 -8.00
CA LYS A 50 10.74 1.83 -7.64
C LYS A 50 9.99 3.10 -7.24
N LYS A 51 10.21 3.55 -6.00
CA LYS A 51 9.58 4.77 -5.46
C LYS A 51 10.35 6.02 -5.86
N ALA A 52 9.65 6.97 -6.48
CA ALA A 52 10.17 8.29 -6.81
C ALA A 52 9.96 9.27 -5.64
N LYS A 53 10.94 10.16 -5.42
CA LYS A 53 10.81 11.25 -4.46
C LYS A 53 9.64 12.15 -4.84
N GLY A 54 8.91 12.66 -3.85
CA GLY A 54 7.75 13.55 -4.07
C GLY A 54 6.44 12.84 -4.40
N TYR A 55 6.39 11.52 -4.35
CA TYR A 55 5.17 10.74 -4.59
C TYR A 55 4.79 9.86 -3.39
N LEU A 56 3.49 9.79 -3.10
CA LEU A 56 2.89 8.81 -2.21
C LEU A 56 2.49 7.58 -3.02
N TYR A 57 2.87 6.40 -2.54
CA TYR A 57 2.53 5.11 -3.15
C TYR A 57 1.56 4.35 -2.25
N PHE A 58 0.50 3.81 -2.85
CA PHE A 58 -0.57 3.14 -2.11
C PHE A 58 -1.24 2.06 -2.97
N VAL A 59 -2.00 1.19 -2.32
CA VAL A 59 -2.83 0.18 -3.00
C VAL A 59 -4.20 0.80 -3.28
N ASP A 60 -4.60 0.89 -4.54
CA ASP A 60 -5.85 1.51 -4.96
C ASP A 60 -7.10 0.64 -4.70
N LYS A 61 -8.27 1.09 -5.15
CA LYS A 61 -9.54 0.33 -4.99
C LYS A 61 -9.58 -0.96 -5.81
N LYS A 62 -8.82 -1.05 -6.90
CA LYS A 62 -8.72 -2.23 -7.77
C LYS A 62 -7.70 -3.25 -7.24
N GLY A 63 -6.97 -2.91 -6.18
CA GLY A 63 -5.94 -3.79 -5.61
C GLY A 63 -4.57 -3.65 -6.28
N ASP A 64 -4.36 -2.57 -7.03
CA ASP A 64 -3.13 -2.30 -7.77
C ASP A 64 -2.29 -1.21 -7.08
N ILE A 65 -1.01 -1.12 -7.45
CA ILE A 65 -0.13 -0.08 -6.92
C ILE A 65 -0.32 1.19 -7.75
N SER A 66 -0.73 2.26 -7.07
CA SER A 66 -0.88 3.59 -7.63
C SER A 66 -0.01 4.60 -6.88
N ARG A 67 0.35 5.70 -7.55
CA ARG A 67 1.07 6.83 -6.97
C ARG A 67 0.31 8.13 -7.14
N ALA A 68 0.52 9.08 -6.24
CA ALA A 68 0.03 10.45 -6.37
C ALA A 68 1.13 11.43 -5.91
N LYS A 69 1.21 12.60 -6.55
CA LYS A 69 2.16 13.65 -6.15
C LYS A 69 1.81 14.11 -4.73
N MET A 70 2.78 14.09 -3.82
CA MET A 70 2.58 14.58 -2.46
C MET A 70 2.39 16.09 -2.49
N VAL A 71 1.33 16.58 -1.85
CA VAL A 71 1.17 18.00 -1.56
C VAL A 71 1.95 18.26 -0.26
N ARG A 72 3.08 18.94 -0.38
CA ARG A 72 3.78 19.51 0.79
C ARG A 72 3.26 20.94 0.93
N ARG A 73 2.64 21.23 2.07
CA ARG A 73 2.37 22.60 2.50
C ARG A 73 3.60 23.14 3.20
#